data_AF-A0A5S3UW03-F1
#
_entry.id   AF-A0A5S3UW03-F1
#
_cell.length_a   1.000
_cell.length_b   1.000
_cell.length_c   1.000
_cell.angle_alpha   90.00
_cell.angle_beta   90.00
_cell.angle_gamma   90.00
#
_symmetry.space_group_name_H-M   'P 1'
#
loop_
_entity.id
_entity.type
_entity.pdbx_description
1 polymer ?
#
loop_
_entity_poly.entity_id
_entity_poly.type
_entity_poly.pdbx_seq_one_letter_code
_entity_poly.pdbx_strand_id
1 'polypeptide(L)'
;MKYHYLLLLMMLKPVLAHAKTSICYGTTARGSLSGGVELPYTGNNFEGYSQLARLAGRTYVHSEVYEIVTASYQALETTHPDKVYKYAETGFAEGGRFRPHKTHRNGLSVDFMTPVIDEAGQSVHLPTHPFNKFGYLIEFDEHDQFDGLEIDYAAMAAHIVVLHKQAKRRGHDLWRVIFDPKLQPNLFSTQYGEYLKTHIQFSKKPSWVRHDEHYHVDFDIPCEPMAETG
;
A
#
# COMPACT_ATOMS: atom_id res chain seq x y z
N MET A 1 69.71 -12.75 -6.93
CA MET A 1 68.66 -11.78 -7.31
C MET A 1 67.42 -12.02 -6.46
N LYS A 2 67.04 -11.07 -5.60
CA LYS A 2 65.87 -11.19 -4.70
C LYS A 2 64.65 -10.57 -5.38
N TYR A 3 63.69 -11.39 -5.82
CA TYR A 3 62.41 -10.92 -6.34
C TYR A 3 61.54 -10.46 -5.16
N HIS A 4 61.24 -9.16 -5.10
CA HIS A 4 60.27 -8.61 -4.15
C HIS A 4 58.87 -8.69 -4.80
N TYR A 5 57.99 -9.52 -4.23
CA TYR A 5 56.58 -9.52 -4.59
C TYR A 5 55.92 -8.30 -3.95
N LEU A 6 55.56 -7.31 -4.76
CA LEU A 6 54.75 -6.17 -4.33
C LEU A 6 53.29 -6.62 -4.30
N LEU A 7 52.78 -6.93 -3.11
CA LEU A 7 51.36 -7.25 -2.91
C LEU A 7 50.54 -5.95 -3.00
N LEU A 8 49.87 -5.73 -4.12
CA LEU A 8 48.97 -4.59 -4.31
C LEU A 8 47.64 -4.88 -3.59
N LEU A 9 47.48 -4.33 -2.38
CA LEU A 9 46.22 -4.42 -1.63
C LEU A 9 45.20 -3.45 -2.25
N MET A 10 44.29 -3.96 -3.07
CA MET A 10 43.15 -3.20 -3.59
C MET A 10 42.13 -2.99 -2.46
N MET A 11 42.17 -1.81 -1.83
CA MET A 11 41.11 -1.33 -0.93
C MET A 11 39.86 -1.01 -1.75
N LEU A 12 38.91 -1.95 -1.86
CA LEU A 12 37.56 -1.63 -2.35
C LEU A 12 36.87 -0.73 -1.31
N LYS A 13 36.68 0.55 -1.64
CA LYS A 13 35.79 1.41 -0.86
C LYS A 13 34.34 0.97 -1.12
N PRO A 14 33.51 0.76 -0.08
CA PRO A 14 32.10 0.50 -0.28
C PRO A 14 31.48 1.75 -0.91
N VAL A 15 30.91 1.60 -2.10
CA VAL A 15 30.07 2.62 -2.70
C VAL A 15 28.76 2.61 -1.90
N LEU A 16 28.59 3.57 -1.01
CA LEU A 16 27.29 3.89 -0.42
C LEU A 16 26.41 4.42 -1.56
N ALA A 17 25.67 3.52 -2.21
CA ALA A 17 24.59 3.91 -3.10
C ALA A 17 23.51 4.56 -2.22
N HIS A 18 23.45 5.89 -2.19
CA HIS A 18 22.26 6.58 -1.70
C HIS A 18 21.15 6.27 -2.69
N ALA A 19 20.18 5.46 -2.26
CA ALA A 19 18.92 5.34 -2.97
C ALA A 19 18.37 6.76 -3.14
N LYS A 20 18.18 7.19 -4.39
CA LYS A 20 17.71 8.53 -4.69
C LYS A 20 16.29 8.63 -4.14
N THR A 21 16.10 9.42 -3.09
CA THR A 21 14.78 9.69 -2.52
C THR A 21 13.88 10.27 -3.60
N SER A 22 12.65 9.75 -3.70
CA SER A 22 11.65 10.32 -4.60
C SER A 22 11.32 11.76 -4.19
N ILE A 23 10.76 12.53 -5.12
CA ILE A 23 10.15 13.83 -4.82
C ILE A 23 8.73 13.80 -5.34
N CYS A 24 7.75 13.96 -4.45
CA CYS A 24 6.36 14.16 -4.84
C CYS A 24 6.07 15.66 -4.99
N TYR A 25 5.14 15.99 -5.89
CA TYR A 25 4.68 17.36 -6.14
C TYR A 25 3.17 17.46 -6.01
N GLY A 26 2.69 18.55 -5.43
CA GLY A 26 1.26 18.85 -5.33
C GLY A 26 0.50 17.90 -4.41
N THR A 27 -0.71 17.53 -4.82
CA THR A 27 -1.65 16.72 -4.04
C THR A 27 -1.96 15.40 -4.71
N THR A 28 -2.58 14.47 -3.99
CA THR A 28 -2.99 13.16 -4.53
C THR A 28 -3.92 13.27 -5.73
N ALA A 29 -4.71 14.36 -5.85
CA ALA A 29 -5.62 14.62 -6.98
C ALA A 29 -5.06 15.56 -8.06
N ARG A 30 -3.92 16.22 -7.80
CA ARG A 30 -3.22 17.09 -8.74
C ARG A 30 -1.75 17.13 -8.37
N GLY A 31 -0.99 16.19 -8.93
CA GLY A 31 0.41 16.04 -8.62
C GLY A 31 1.17 15.24 -9.66
N SER A 32 2.46 15.08 -9.38
CA SER A 32 3.43 14.27 -10.11
C SER A 32 4.43 13.68 -9.13
N LEU A 33 5.24 12.73 -9.62
CA LEU A 33 6.28 12.06 -8.87
C LEU A 33 7.56 12.09 -9.69
N SER A 34 8.70 12.25 -9.03
CA SER A 34 10.02 12.07 -9.63
C SER A 34 10.74 10.96 -8.89
N GLY A 35 11.29 10.01 -9.64
CA GLY A 35 11.99 8.85 -9.08
C GLY A 35 11.05 7.90 -8.34
N GLY A 36 9.84 7.67 -8.87
CA GLY A 36 8.93 6.68 -8.30
C GLY A 36 9.52 5.27 -8.28
N VAL A 37 9.13 4.49 -7.28
CA VAL A 37 9.64 3.14 -7.02
C VAL A 37 8.49 2.15 -7.15
N GLU A 38 8.71 1.08 -7.92
CA GLU A 38 7.71 0.02 -8.10
C GLU A 38 7.65 -0.88 -6.86
N LEU A 39 6.44 -1.17 -6.36
CA LEU A 39 6.27 -2.15 -5.28
C LEU A 39 6.65 -3.57 -5.77
N PRO A 40 7.17 -4.43 -4.86
CA PRO A 40 7.44 -5.83 -5.20
C PRO A 40 6.14 -6.54 -5.58
N TYR A 41 6.19 -7.44 -6.57
CA TYR A 41 4.98 -8.17 -6.96
C TYR A 41 4.52 -9.15 -5.88
N THR A 42 5.45 -9.80 -5.19
CA THR A 42 5.16 -10.81 -4.16
C THR A 42 6.15 -10.68 -3.01
N GLY A 43 5.71 -11.13 -1.83
CA GLY A 43 6.53 -11.36 -0.65
C GLY A 43 5.95 -12.54 0.16
N ASN A 44 6.48 -12.78 1.35
CA ASN A 44 6.13 -13.97 2.13
C ASN A 44 4.66 -14.05 2.56
N ASN A 45 4.02 -12.89 2.78
CA ASN A 45 2.63 -12.78 3.22
C ASN A 45 1.80 -11.81 2.37
N PHE A 46 2.28 -11.42 1.19
CA PHE A 46 1.53 -10.52 0.31
C PHE A 46 1.77 -10.75 -1.18
N GLU A 47 0.80 -10.35 -2.00
CA GLU A 47 0.92 -10.26 -3.45
C GLU A 47 0.31 -8.99 -4.02
N GLY A 48 0.71 -8.62 -5.24
CA GLY A 48 0.08 -7.57 -6.03
C GLY A 48 -1.11 -8.11 -6.81
N TYR A 49 -2.13 -7.27 -6.97
CA TYR A 49 -3.42 -7.68 -7.56
C TYR A 49 -3.38 -8.17 -9.01
N SER A 50 -2.39 -7.77 -9.81
CA SER A 50 -2.30 -8.11 -11.23
C SER A 50 -0.91 -7.93 -11.82
N GLN A 51 -0.33 -8.99 -12.39
CA GLN A 51 0.93 -8.90 -13.15
C GLN A 51 0.81 -7.97 -14.36
N LEU A 52 -0.35 -7.97 -15.04
CA LEU A 52 -0.57 -7.13 -16.21
C LEU A 52 -0.56 -5.65 -15.84
N ALA A 53 -1.19 -5.29 -14.73
CA ALA A 53 -1.18 -3.91 -14.26
C ALA A 53 0.19 -3.44 -13.79
N ARG A 54 0.94 -4.34 -13.15
CA ARG A 54 2.34 -4.12 -12.80
C ARG A 54 3.17 -3.83 -14.06
N LEU A 55 3.09 -4.68 -15.08
CA LEU A 55 3.76 -4.46 -16.37
C LEU A 55 3.32 -3.17 -17.07
N ALA A 56 2.07 -2.73 -16.87
CA ALA A 56 1.56 -1.45 -17.34
C ALA A 56 2.01 -0.25 -16.48
N GLY A 57 2.87 -0.46 -15.47
CA GLY A 57 3.49 0.58 -14.66
C GLY A 57 2.57 1.21 -13.62
N ARG A 58 1.52 0.50 -13.16
CA ARG A 58 0.47 1.05 -12.27
C ARG A 58 0.73 0.85 -10.77
N THR A 59 1.91 0.35 -10.43
CA THR A 59 2.30 -0.10 -9.08
C THR A 59 3.49 0.72 -8.52
N TYR A 60 3.64 1.97 -8.95
CA TYR A 60 4.70 2.88 -8.51
C TYR A 60 4.22 3.82 -7.40
N VAL A 61 5.07 4.00 -6.40
CA VAL A 61 4.86 4.85 -5.24
C VAL A 61 6.08 5.72 -4.95
N HIS A 62 5.93 6.67 -4.04
CA HIS A 62 7.05 7.41 -3.47
C HIS A 62 7.98 6.46 -2.66
N SER A 63 9.29 6.70 -2.66
CA SER A 63 10.28 5.84 -1.98
C SER A 63 9.99 5.64 -0.49
N GLU A 64 9.52 6.66 0.22
CA GLU A 64 9.08 6.51 1.62
C GLU A 64 7.83 5.62 1.77
N VAL A 65 6.88 5.71 0.84
CA VAL A 65 5.70 4.82 0.86
C VAL A 65 6.11 3.37 0.59
N TYR A 66 7.03 3.15 -0.35
CA TYR A 66 7.61 1.82 -0.61
C TYR A 66 8.18 1.22 0.68
N GLU A 67 8.98 1.98 1.42
CA GLU A 67 9.61 1.54 2.65
C GLU A 67 8.58 1.26 3.76
N ILE A 68 7.56 2.12 3.91
CA ILE A 68 6.49 1.93 4.90
C ILE A 68 5.71 0.65 4.61
N VAL A 69 5.29 0.45 3.36
CA VAL A 69 4.48 -0.70 2.94
C VAL A 69 5.26 -2.00 3.11
N THR A 70 6.49 -2.06 2.60
CA THR A 70 7.31 -3.28 2.68
C THR A 70 7.70 -3.63 4.12
N ALA A 71 8.07 -2.64 4.95
CA ALA A 71 8.32 -2.84 6.37
C ALA A 71 7.05 -3.25 7.15
N SER A 72 5.86 -2.87 6.65
CA SER A 72 4.59 -3.29 7.25
C SER A 72 4.33 -4.77 6.99
N TYR A 73 4.53 -5.24 5.76
CA TYR A 73 4.41 -6.66 5.45
C TYR A 73 5.41 -7.53 6.23
N GLN A 74 6.67 -7.09 6.34
CA GLN A 74 7.67 -7.78 7.17
C GLN A 74 7.26 -7.88 8.65
N ALA A 75 6.69 -6.81 9.22
CA ALA A 75 6.21 -6.84 10.59
C ALA A 75 4.98 -7.74 10.75
N LEU A 76 4.09 -7.77 9.76
CA LEU A 76 2.91 -8.64 9.76
C LEU A 76 3.26 -10.10 9.58
N GLU A 77 4.31 -10.43 8.83
CA GLU A 77 4.82 -11.80 8.71
C GLU A 77 5.17 -12.39 10.08
N THR A 78 5.69 -11.55 10.99
CA THR A 78 6.01 -11.99 12.35
C THR A 78 4.81 -11.97 13.29
N THR A 79 3.95 -10.95 13.19
CA THR A 79 2.86 -10.71 14.16
C THR A 79 1.55 -11.41 13.81
N HIS A 80 1.34 -11.71 12.53
CA HIS A 80 0.15 -12.32 11.95
C HIS A 80 0.58 -13.33 10.86
N PRO A 81 1.37 -14.37 11.23
CA PRO A 81 1.97 -15.30 10.25
C PRO A 81 0.95 -16.13 9.47
N ASP A 82 -0.29 -16.20 9.95
CA ASP A 82 -1.43 -16.89 9.35
C ASP A 82 -2.24 -16.01 8.39
N LYS A 83 -1.85 -14.73 8.21
CA LYS A 83 -2.60 -13.76 7.40
C LYS A 83 -1.87 -13.44 6.11
N VAL A 84 -2.65 -13.32 5.04
CA VAL A 84 -2.15 -12.91 3.73
C VAL A 84 -2.81 -11.61 3.27
N TYR A 85 -2.05 -10.79 2.56
CA TYR A 85 -2.45 -9.45 2.17
C TYR A 85 -2.31 -9.22 0.67
N LYS A 86 -3.05 -8.28 0.11
CA LYS A 86 -2.94 -7.93 -1.30
C LYS A 86 -3.03 -6.43 -1.49
N TYR A 87 -2.08 -5.86 -2.22
CA TYR A 87 -2.17 -4.46 -2.66
C TYR A 87 -2.67 -4.38 -4.10
N ALA A 88 -3.31 -3.27 -4.44
CA ALA A 88 -3.95 -3.02 -5.71
C ALA A 88 -3.31 -1.83 -6.43
N GLU A 89 -4.12 -0.91 -6.94
CA GLU A 89 -3.62 0.23 -7.69
C GLU A 89 -2.87 1.24 -6.80
N THR A 90 -1.83 1.82 -7.40
CA THR A 90 -1.05 2.93 -6.82
C THR A 90 -0.96 4.03 -7.89
N GLY A 91 0.22 4.53 -8.26
CA GLY A 91 0.42 5.46 -9.36
C GLY A 91 1.37 4.97 -10.46
N PHE A 92 1.69 5.89 -11.37
CA PHE A 92 2.76 5.75 -12.36
C PHE A 92 4.10 6.22 -11.80
N ALA A 93 5.21 5.81 -12.43
CA ALA A 93 6.58 6.19 -12.03
C ALA A 93 6.78 7.72 -11.95
N GLU A 94 6.16 8.47 -12.87
CA GLU A 94 6.16 9.93 -12.90
C GLU A 94 4.92 10.56 -12.24
N GLY A 95 4.04 9.74 -11.66
CA GLY A 95 2.74 10.18 -11.14
C GLY A 95 1.82 10.70 -12.26
N GLY A 96 1.18 11.85 -12.05
CA GLY A 96 0.34 12.47 -13.08
C GLY A 96 -1.06 11.87 -13.14
N ARG A 97 -1.79 12.08 -14.23
CA ARG A 97 -3.22 11.71 -14.31
C ARG A 97 -3.39 10.20 -14.41
N PHE A 98 -3.96 9.59 -13.37
CA PHE A 98 -4.11 8.14 -13.27
C PHE A 98 -5.56 7.69 -13.52
N ARG A 99 -5.98 7.54 -14.78
CA ARG A 99 -7.35 7.08 -15.09
C ARG A 99 -7.56 5.61 -14.66
N PRO A 100 -8.77 5.21 -14.22
CA PRO A 100 -9.98 6.04 -14.06
C PRO A 100 -10.03 6.84 -12.74
N HIS A 101 -9.04 6.65 -11.86
CA HIS A 101 -8.96 7.34 -10.58
C HIS A 101 -8.86 8.86 -10.69
N LYS A 102 -9.36 9.52 -9.65
CA LYS A 102 -9.22 10.97 -9.46
C LYS A 102 -7.97 11.32 -8.63
N THR A 103 -7.47 10.37 -7.85
CA THR A 103 -6.30 10.49 -6.96
C THR A 103 -5.10 9.73 -7.55
N HIS A 104 -4.17 9.24 -6.71
CA HIS A 104 -3.00 8.44 -7.11
C HIS A 104 -1.95 9.16 -7.97
N ARG A 105 -1.93 10.50 -7.94
CA ARG A 105 -1.14 11.29 -8.89
C ARG A 105 0.26 11.68 -8.42
N ASN A 106 0.58 11.56 -7.13
CA ASN A 106 1.84 12.03 -6.56
C ASN A 106 2.62 10.92 -5.82
N GLY A 107 2.23 9.65 -5.98
CA GLY A 107 2.91 8.51 -5.36
C GLY A 107 2.60 8.27 -3.88
N LEU A 108 1.63 8.99 -3.30
CA LEU A 108 1.29 8.91 -1.87
C LEU A 108 -0.01 8.17 -1.58
N SER A 109 -0.54 7.43 -2.55
CA SER A 109 -1.80 6.70 -2.41
C SER A 109 -1.59 5.22 -2.77
N VAL A 110 -2.17 4.33 -1.98
CA VAL A 110 -2.17 2.89 -2.24
C VAL A 110 -3.54 2.32 -1.95
N ASP A 111 -4.10 1.59 -2.91
CA ASP A 111 -5.27 0.75 -2.70
C ASP A 111 -4.78 -0.62 -2.17
N PHE A 112 -5.48 -1.15 -1.17
CA PHE A 112 -5.26 -2.49 -0.66
C PHE A 112 -6.56 -3.27 -0.74
N MET A 113 -6.48 -4.50 -1.24
CA MET A 113 -7.65 -5.38 -1.31
C MET A 113 -8.05 -5.78 0.11
N THR A 114 -9.36 -5.86 0.34
CA THR A 114 -9.93 -6.30 1.61
C THR A 114 -9.44 -7.72 1.94
N PRO A 115 -8.78 -7.93 3.09
CA PRO A 115 -8.44 -9.26 3.58
C PRO A 115 -9.71 -10.08 3.82
N VAL A 116 -9.66 -11.36 3.48
CA VAL A 116 -10.78 -12.28 3.61
C VAL A 116 -10.34 -13.61 4.19
N ILE A 117 -11.30 -14.32 4.75
CA ILE A 117 -11.19 -15.74 5.13
C ILE A 117 -12.15 -16.59 4.29
N ASP A 118 -11.78 -17.84 4.06
CA ASP A 118 -12.66 -18.85 3.46
C ASP A 118 -13.61 -19.49 4.49
N GLU A 119 -14.48 -20.41 4.03
CA GLU A 119 -15.41 -21.15 4.90
C GLU A 119 -14.72 -21.98 6.01
N ALA A 120 -13.42 -22.28 5.86
CA ALA A 120 -12.62 -22.96 6.87
C ALA A 120 -11.94 -21.98 7.85
N GLY A 121 -12.17 -20.68 7.70
CA GLY A 121 -11.57 -19.61 8.50
C GLY A 121 -10.11 -19.33 8.15
N GLN A 122 -9.61 -19.82 7.01
CA GLN A 122 -8.24 -19.59 6.57
C GLN A 122 -8.13 -18.27 5.83
N SER A 123 -7.09 -17.49 6.11
CA SER A 123 -6.83 -16.25 5.38
C SER A 123 -6.42 -16.58 3.94
N VAL A 124 -7.16 -16.02 2.99
CA VAL A 124 -6.91 -16.20 1.55
C VAL A 124 -6.90 -14.85 0.85
N HIS A 125 -6.31 -14.81 -0.34
CA HIS A 125 -6.34 -13.60 -1.15
C HIS A 125 -7.71 -13.42 -1.78
N LEU A 126 -8.28 -12.22 -1.67
CA LEU A 126 -9.44 -11.83 -2.47
C LEU A 126 -9.14 -12.06 -3.96
N PRO A 127 -10.03 -12.73 -4.72
CA PRO A 127 -9.72 -13.11 -6.10
C PRO A 127 -9.63 -11.88 -6.99
N THR A 128 -8.56 -11.78 -7.77
CA THR A 128 -8.33 -10.66 -8.69
C THR A 128 -8.02 -11.19 -10.08
N HIS A 129 -8.97 -11.02 -11.02
CA HIS A 129 -8.81 -11.46 -12.41
C HIS A 129 -9.54 -10.50 -13.38
N PRO A 130 -9.25 -10.54 -14.70
CA PRO A 130 -9.84 -9.59 -15.63
C PRO A 130 -11.37 -9.53 -15.61
N PHE A 131 -12.07 -10.66 -15.40
CA PHE A 131 -13.53 -10.71 -15.39
C PHE A 131 -14.20 -9.98 -14.21
N ASN A 132 -13.52 -9.83 -13.06
CA ASN A 132 -14.02 -9.04 -11.93
C ASN A 132 -13.34 -7.67 -11.81
N LYS A 133 -12.81 -7.17 -12.94
CA LYS A 133 -11.95 -5.98 -13.01
C LYS A 133 -10.84 -5.99 -11.96
N PHE A 134 -10.20 -7.14 -11.78
CA PHE A 134 -9.14 -7.36 -10.81
C PHE A 134 -9.55 -7.10 -9.35
N GLY A 135 -10.79 -7.42 -8.99
CA GLY A 135 -11.35 -7.28 -7.64
C GLY A 135 -12.38 -6.16 -7.53
N TYR A 136 -12.25 -5.09 -8.32
CA TYR A 136 -13.10 -3.89 -8.26
C TYR A 136 -14.57 -4.07 -8.72
N LEU A 137 -15.01 -5.30 -9.02
CA LEU A 137 -16.43 -5.65 -9.25
C LEU A 137 -16.99 -6.58 -8.16
N ILE A 138 -16.20 -6.93 -7.15
CA ILE A 138 -16.69 -7.69 -6.00
C ILE A 138 -17.53 -6.75 -5.15
N GLU A 139 -18.67 -7.23 -4.68
CA GLU A 139 -19.51 -6.56 -3.69
C GLU A 139 -19.87 -7.59 -2.62
N PHE A 140 -19.58 -7.28 -1.37
CA PHE A 140 -20.00 -8.11 -0.25
C PHE A 140 -21.50 -7.89 0.02
N ASP A 141 -22.17 -8.90 0.56
CA ASP A 141 -23.58 -8.80 0.95
C ASP A 141 -23.75 -8.07 2.30
N GLU A 142 -24.98 -8.02 2.81
CA GLU A 142 -25.29 -7.40 4.10
C GLU A 142 -24.71 -8.13 5.33
N HIS A 143 -24.16 -9.33 5.14
CA HIS A 143 -23.45 -10.11 6.15
C HIS A 143 -21.93 -10.06 5.96
N ASP A 144 -21.44 -9.15 5.10
CA ASP A 144 -20.03 -8.99 4.76
C ASP A 144 -19.42 -10.22 4.08
N GLN A 145 -20.23 -10.95 3.29
CA GLN A 145 -19.84 -12.19 2.60
C GLN A 145 -19.89 -12.07 1.07
N PHE A 146 -19.04 -12.83 0.39
CA PHE A 146 -19.00 -12.95 -1.07
C PHE A 146 -18.44 -14.31 -1.48
N ASP A 147 -19.21 -15.13 -2.21
CA ASP A 147 -18.74 -16.39 -2.81
C ASP A 147 -18.01 -17.34 -1.82
N GLY A 148 -18.58 -17.51 -0.62
CA GLY A 148 -17.99 -18.32 0.45
C GLY A 148 -16.82 -17.66 1.20
N LEU A 149 -16.54 -16.39 0.91
CA LEU A 149 -15.55 -15.56 1.59
C LEU A 149 -16.23 -14.60 2.56
N GLU A 150 -15.56 -14.29 3.67
CA GLU A 150 -15.99 -13.29 4.66
C GLU A 150 -14.86 -12.26 4.88
N ILE A 151 -15.21 -10.99 5.13
CA ILE A 151 -14.23 -9.94 5.44
C ILE A 151 -13.48 -10.25 6.74
N ASP A 152 -12.14 -10.31 6.67
CA ASP A 152 -11.28 -10.41 7.84
C ASP A 152 -10.94 -9.02 8.38
N TYR A 153 -11.87 -8.48 9.16
CA TYR A 153 -11.71 -7.17 9.82
C TYR A 153 -10.48 -7.10 10.72
N ALA A 154 -10.11 -8.20 11.38
CA ALA A 154 -8.97 -8.23 12.28
C ALA A 154 -7.66 -8.09 11.50
N ALA A 155 -7.51 -8.79 10.37
CA ALA A 155 -6.36 -8.67 9.49
C ALA A 155 -6.29 -7.27 8.85
N MET A 156 -7.42 -6.72 8.39
CA MET A 156 -7.48 -5.35 7.86
C MET A 156 -7.03 -4.32 8.89
N ALA A 157 -7.58 -4.40 10.10
CA ALA A 157 -7.26 -3.48 11.19
C ALA A 157 -5.79 -3.59 11.59
N ALA A 158 -5.26 -4.81 11.71
CA ALA A 158 -3.84 -5.05 11.98
C ALA A 158 -2.95 -4.36 10.94
N HIS A 159 -3.28 -4.50 9.65
CA HIS A 159 -2.49 -3.91 8.58
C HIS A 159 -2.51 -2.37 8.63
N ILE A 160 -3.66 -1.73 8.83
CA ILE A 160 -3.74 -0.27 8.97
C ILE A 160 -2.93 0.21 10.18
N VAL A 161 -3.00 -0.48 11.32
CA VAL A 161 -2.21 -0.16 12.51
C VAL A 161 -0.71 -0.26 12.23
N VAL A 162 -0.28 -1.34 11.57
CA VAL A 162 1.15 -1.54 11.25
C VAL A 162 1.63 -0.50 10.25
N LEU A 163 0.86 -0.19 9.19
CA LEU A 163 1.16 0.90 8.25
C LEU A 163 1.40 2.22 8.97
N HIS A 164 0.47 2.61 9.86
CA HIS A 164 0.62 3.85 10.62
C HIS A 164 1.84 3.81 11.56
N LYS A 165 2.09 2.69 12.25
CA LYS A 165 3.29 2.54 13.11
C LYS A 165 4.59 2.65 12.32
N GLN A 166 4.65 2.05 11.13
CA GLN A 166 5.83 2.14 10.26
C GLN A 166 6.00 3.55 9.68
N ALA A 167 4.91 4.22 9.29
CA ALA A 167 4.94 5.63 8.89
C ALA A 167 5.52 6.50 10.02
N LYS A 168 5.02 6.35 11.25
CA LYS A 168 5.50 7.09 12.43
C LYS A 168 6.97 6.84 12.73
N ARG A 169 7.46 5.60 12.61
CA ARG A 169 8.89 5.28 12.78
C ARG A 169 9.79 6.00 11.78
N ARG A 170 9.25 6.35 10.62
CA ARG A 170 9.96 7.08 9.56
C ARG A 170 9.70 8.59 9.60
N GLY A 171 9.00 9.09 10.63
CA GLY A 171 8.72 10.51 10.80
C GLY A 171 7.56 11.03 9.93
N HIS A 172 6.70 10.13 9.43
CA HIS A 172 5.55 10.44 8.60
C HIS A 172 4.24 10.03 9.28
N ASP A 173 3.11 10.29 8.61
CA ASP A 173 1.78 9.90 9.07
C ASP A 173 0.94 9.30 7.93
N LEU A 174 -0.27 8.87 8.26
CA LEU A 174 -1.32 8.62 7.28
C LEU A 174 -2.27 9.82 7.28
N TRP A 175 -2.52 10.40 6.11
CA TRP A 175 -3.49 11.50 5.99
C TRP A 175 -4.91 10.99 6.25
N ARG A 176 -5.27 9.87 5.63
CA ARG A 176 -6.57 9.22 5.82
C ARG A 176 -6.61 7.80 5.28
N VAL A 177 -7.59 7.05 5.77
CA VAL A 177 -8.01 5.77 5.19
C VAL A 177 -9.44 5.91 4.67
N ILE A 178 -9.65 5.55 3.40
CA ILE A 178 -10.98 5.49 2.79
C ILE A 178 -11.41 4.04 2.76
N PHE A 179 -12.51 3.75 3.45
CA PHE A 179 -13.15 2.44 3.53
C PHE A 179 -14.65 2.67 3.72
N ASP A 180 -15.49 1.75 3.26
CA ASP A 180 -16.95 1.95 3.31
C ASP A 180 -17.42 2.30 4.74
N PRO A 181 -18.04 3.49 4.96
CA PRO A 181 -18.52 3.90 6.28
C PRO A 181 -19.47 2.92 6.96
N LYS A 182 -20.17 2.07 6.21
CA LYS A 182 -21.06 1.04 6.77
C LYS A 182 -20.30 -0.12 7.41
N LEU A 183 -19.08 -0.41 6.93
CA LEU A 183 -18.23 -1.51 7.39
C LEU A 183 -17.25 -1.09 8.49
N GLN A 184 -16.99 0.21 8.61
CA GLN A 184 -16.11 0.76 9.66
C GLN A 184 -16.50 0.36 11.10
N PRO A 185 -17.79 0.26 11.49
CA PRO A 185 -18.17 -0.25 12.82
C PRO A 185 -17.61 -1.65 13.13
N ASN A 186 -17.60 -2.56 12.14
CA ASN A 186 -17.03 -3.90 12.28
C ASN A 186 -15.50 -3.85 12.36
N LEU A 187 -14.85 -2.97 11.59
CA LEU A 187 -13.42 -2.71 11.73
C LEU A 187 -13.05 -2.21 13.15
N PHE A 188 -13.90 -1.35 13.72
CA PHE A 188 -13.71 -0.76 15.05
C PHE A 188 -14.12 -1.66 16.22
N SER A 189 -14.80 -2.78 15.96
CA SER A 189 -15.13 -3.77 17.01
C SER A 189 -13.96 -4.73 17.27
N THR A 190 -12.95 -4.73 16.40
CA THR A 190 -11.72 -5.53 16.57
C THR A 190 -10.88 -5.06 17.76
N GLN A 191 -9.92 -5.88 18.18
CA GLN A 191 -8.93 -5.53 19.23
C GLN A 191 -8.11 -4.26 18.92
N TYR A 192 -8.08 -3.83 17.66
CA TYR A 192 -7.36 -2.64 17.20
C TYR A 192 -8.24 -1.38 17.16
N GLY A 193 -9.54 -1.51 17.43
CA GLY A 193 -10.53 -0.46 17.24
C GLY A 193 -10.21 0.85 17.97
N GLU A 194 -9.77 0.78 19.23
CA GLU A 194 -9.40 1.98 19.98
C GLU A 194 -8.16 2.69 19.42
N TYR A 195 -7.17 1.93 18.95
CA TYR A 195 -6.02 2.51 18.25
C TYR A 195 -6.45 3.21 16.97
N LEU A 196 -7.29 2.54 16.16
CA LEU A 196 -7.78 3.07 14.90
C LEU A 196 -8.56 4.38 15.10
N LYS A 197 -9.51 4.42 16.04
CA LYS A 197 -10.29 5.63 16.35
C LYS A 197 -9.42 6.79 16.85
N THR A 198 -8.35 6.47 17.58
CA THR A 198 -7.48 7.48 18.17
C THR A 198 -6.51 8.08 17.17
N HIS A 199 -5.98 7.25 16.26
CA HIS A 199 -4.83 7.60 15.43
C HIS A 199 -5.13 7.76 13.95
N ILE A 200 -6.25 7.23 13.45
CA ILE A 200 -6.51 7.14 12.01
C ILE A 200 -7.75 7.95 11.64
N GLN A 201 -7.59 8.82 10.64
CA GLN A 201 -8.71 9.55 10.05
C GLN A 201 -9.39 8.70 8.97
N PHE A 202 -10.56 8.14 9.28
CA PHE A 202 -11.37 7.43 8.27
C PHE A 202 -12.29 8.36 7.47
N SER A 203 -12.59 7.99 6.23
CA SER A 203 -13.60 8.67 5.41
C SER A 203 -15.00 8.49 6.00
N LYS A 204 -15.75 9.58 6.16
CA LYS A 204 -17.13 9.51 6.73
C LYS A 204 -18.24 9.54 5.69
N LYS A 205 -17.94 10.03 4.48
CA LYS A 205 -18.94 10.18 3.41
C LYS A 205 -18.96 8.90 2.58
N PRO A 206 -20.14 8.36 2.26
CA PRO A 206 -20.24 7.25 1.33
C PRO A 206 -19.73 7.70 -0.04
N SER A 207 -18.97 6.83 -0.70
CA SER A 207 -18.61 7.01 -2.10
C SER A 207 -19.79 6.60 -2.99
N TRP A 208 -19.83 7.12 -4.22
CA TRP A 208 -20.88 6.76 -5.19
C TRP A 208 -20.72 5.31 -5.68
N VAL A 209 -19.50 4.79 -5.65
CA VAL A 209 -19.17 3.37 -5.85
C VAL A 209 -18.91 2.77 -4.47
N ARG A 210 -19.37 1.55 -4.17
CA ARG A 210 -18.98 0.84 -2.95
C ARG A 210 -17.46 0.60 -2.93
N HIS A 211 -16.88 0.61 -1.74
CA HIS A 211 -15.45 0.37 -1.51
C HIS A 211 -15.34 -0.63 -0.34
N ASP A 212 -15.97 -1.78 -0.51
CA ASP A 212 -15.96 -2.90 0.43
C ASP A 212 -14.93 -3.95 0.02
N GLU A 213 -14.60 -4.01 -1.27
CA GLU A 213 -13.57 -4.86 -1.87
C GLU A 213 -12.14 -4.34 -1.68
N HIS A 214 -11.98 -3.07 -1.34
CA HIS A 214 -10.67 -2.48 -1.05
C HIS A 214 -10.78 -1.30 -0.07
N TYR A 215 -9.65 -0.94 0.54
CA TYR A 215 -9.47 0.31 1.28
C TYR A 215 -8.28 1.07 0.71
N HIS A 216 -8.42 2.38 0.67
CA HIS A 216 -7.43 3.29 0.11
C HIS A 216 -6.74 4.05 1.23
N VAL A 217 -5.41 4.08 1.20
CA VAL A 217 -4.60 4.80 2.18
C VAL A 217 -3.85 5.92 1.48
N ASP A 218 -4.08 7.14 1.96
CA ASP A 218 -3.28 8.31 1.60
C ASP A 218 -2.22 8.53 2.69
N PHE A 219 -0.94 8.55 2.31
CA PHE A 219 0.18 8.82 3.21
C PHE A 219 0.42 10.34 3.32
N ASP A 220 0.78 10.80 4.51
CA ASP A 220 1.15 12.19 4.77
C ASP A 220 2.68 12.32 4.76
N ILE A 221 3.22 12.52 3.56
CA ILE A 221 4.63 12.77 3.29
C ILE A 221 4.74 14.16 2.65
N PRO A 222 5.63 15.05 3.14
CA PRO A 222 5.78 16.38 2.56
C PRO A 222 6.11 16.34 1.07
N CYS A 223 5.33 17.08 0.27
CA CYS A 223 5.56 17.24 -1.16
C CYS A 223 5.94 18.69 -1.50
N GLU A 224 6.71 18.84 -2.57
CA GLU A 224 7.00 20.13 -3.16
C GLU A 224 5.74 20.73 -3.81
N PRO A 225 5.60 22.07 -3.87
CA PRO A 225 4.52 22.68 -4.63
C PRO A 225 4.65 22.33 -6.12
N MET A 226 3.51 22.19 -6.81
CA MET A 226 3.55 22.14 -8.27
C MET A 226 4.00 23.51 -8.79
N ALA A 227 4.91 23.52 -9.76
CA ALA A 227 5.17 24.74 -10.53
C ALA A 227 3.85 25.22 -11.15
N GLU A 228 3.54 26.52 -11.01
CA GLU A 228 2.39 27.10 -11.69
C GLU A 228 2.59 26.91 -13.19
N THR A 229 1.67 26.17 -13.81
CA THR A 229 1.57 26.14 -15.26
C THR A 229 0.78 27.39 -15.63
N GLY A 230 1.50 28.42 -16.10
CA GLY A 230 0.89 29.63 -16.66
C GLY A 230 0.08 29.36 -17.92
#